data_AF-A0A2G9U057-F1
#
_entry.id   AF-A0A2G9U057-F1
#
_cell.length_a   1.000
_cell.length_b   1.000
_cell.length_c   1.000
_cell.angle_alpha   90.00
_cell.angle_beta   90.00
_cell.angle_gamma   90.00
#
_symmetry.space_group_name_H-M   'P 1'
#
loop_
_entity.id
_entity.type
_entity.pdbx_description
1 polymer ?
#
loop_
_entity_poly.entity_id
_entity_poly.type
_entity_poly.pdbx_seq_one_letter_code
_entity_poly.pdbx_strand_id
1 'polypeptide(L)'
;MGFITTQLPYTGRAATLRIGRTFVDSRSNANATQIIVPQMPTWKKYARIVLPHVGLILLSLLYVVGGAVAFYHMERPNEYSWTFITALFFTATLLTTIGYGNLVPVTWHGRMFCIAYALLGVPLILITVADIGKFLSENIIWLYSRYSKARKQCHRPTYAALPTKDETNREGEQLMQDARFALVNVGGKMVHVPDLMRYASVLQQ
;
A
#
# COMPACT_ATOMS: atom_id res chain seq x y z
N MET A 1 0.43 -14.12 69.60
CA MET A 1 -0.89 -14.51 70.15
C MET A 1 -1.95 -13.73 69.36
N GLY A 2 -2.69 -14.27 68.39
CA GLY A 2 -2.83 -15.65 67.95
C GLY A 2 -3.32 -15.71 66.49
N PHE A 3 -2.76 -16.67 65.75
CA PHE A 3 -3.36 -17.20 64.53
C PHE A 3 -4.57 -18.03 64.96
N ILE A 4 -5.73 -17.82 64.33
CA ILE A 4 -6.79 -18.84 64.31
C ILE A 4 -6.87 -19.34 62.88
N THR A 5 -6.07 -20.37 62.63
CA THR A 5 -6.33 -21.34 61.58
C THR A 5 -7.36 -22.31 62.15
N THR A 6 -8.57 -22.29 61.61
CA THR A 6 -9.39 -23.51 61.57
C THR A 6 -9.39 -23.99 60.14
N GLN A 7 -8.71 -25.12 59.96
CA GLN A 7 -8.64 -25.87 58.73
C GLN A 7 -9.76 -26.92 58.69
N LEU A 8 -10.18 -27.19 57.45
CA LEU A 8 -10.71 -28.46 56.92
C LEU A 8 -12.15 -28.83 57.28
N PRO A 9 -12.79 -29.79 56.57
CA PRO A 9 -12.45 -30.46 55.30
C PRO A 9 -13.69 -30.61 54.37
N TYR A 10 -13.50 -31.14 53.16
CA TYR A 10 -14.55 -31.63 52.25
C TYR A 10 -15.61 -30.60 51.79
N THR A 11 -15.33 -29.88 50.72
CA THR A 11 -16.41 -29.35 49.89
C THR A 11 -16.22 -29.79 48.44
N GLY A 12 -16.77 -30.97 48.15
CA GLY A 12 -17.51 -31.10 46.90
C GLY A 12 -18.56 -30.00 46.87
N ARG A 13 -18.49 -29.15 45.85
CA ARG A 13 -19.53 -28.21 45.39
C ARG A 13 -20.49 -27.66 46.46
N ALA A 14 -20.30 -26.38 46.80
CA ALA A 14 -21.42 -25.45 46.84
C ALA A 14 -20.97 -24.12 46.24
N ALA A 15 -21.57 -23.81 45.10
CA ALA A 15 -21.34 -22.60 44.35
C ALA A 15 -21.75 -21.37 45.18
N THR A 16 -20.82 -20.43 45.34
CA THR A 16 -21.18 -19.03 45.61
C THR A 16 -20.99 -18.26 44.31
N LEU A 17 -22.09 -18.16 43.58
CA LEU A 17 -22.27 -17.42 42.34
C LEU A 17 -22.08 -15.93 42.64
N ARG A 18 -20.84 -15.43 42.55
CA ARG A 18 -20.55 -13.99 42.57
C ARG A 18 -20.60 -13.47 41.13
N ILE A 19 -21.80 -13.09 40.73
CA ILE A 19 -22.10 -12.34 39.51
C ILE A 19 -21.25 -11.06 39.53
N GLY A 20 -20.48 -10.83 38.46
CA GLY A 20 -19.73 -9.58 38.27
C GLY A 20 -18.22 -9.69 38.49
N ARG A 21 -17.54 -10.62 37.81
CA ARG A 21 -16.13 -10.41 37.41
C ARG A 21 -16.09 -9.96 35.95
N THR A 22 -16.42 -8.70 35.68
CA THR A 22 -15.64 -7.98 34.67
C THR A 22 -14.37 -7.54 35.37
N PHE A 23 -13.42 -8.47 35.44
CA PHE A 23 -12.02 -8.12 35.67
C PHE A 23 -11.56 -7.33 34.44
N VAL A 24 -11.91 -6.05 34.41
CA VAL A 24 -11.20 -5.06 33.61
C VAL A 24 -10.00 -4.70 34.47
N ASP A 25 -8.89 -5.36 34.17
CA ASP A 25 -7.58 -4.96 34.63
C ASP A 25 -7.32 -3.51 34.17
N SER A 26 -7.58 -2.54 35.06
CA SER A 26 -7.18 -1.14 34.88
C SER A 26 -5.72 -0.90 35.31
N ARG A 27 -4.87 -1.93 35.30
CA ARG A 27 -3.42 -1.82 35.53
C ARG A 27 -2.59 -2.16 34.28
N SER A 28 -3.18 -2.04 33.10
CA SER A 28 -2.47 -2.06 31.80
C SER A 28 -2.90 -0.90 30.89
N ASN A 29 -3.00 0.32 31.42
CA ASN A 29 -3.21 1.52 30.59
C ASN A 29 -2.58 2.81 31.14
N ALA A 30 -1.48 2.71 31.89
CA ALA A 30 -0.52 3.83 32.00
C ALA A 30 0.46 3.85 30.82
N ASN A 31 0.43 2.78 30.01
CA ASN A 31 1.13 2.69 28.74
C ASN A 31 0.14 3.05 27.63
N ALA A 32 -0.63 4.12 27.86
CA ALA A 32 -1.41 4.80 26.85
C ALA A 32 -0.54 4.85 25.61
N THR A 33 -1.01 4.14 24.59
CA THR A 33 -0.43 4.00 23.27
C THR A 33 0.04 5.38 22.84
N GLN A 34 1.32 5.67 23.08
CA GLN A 34 1.99 6.82 22.52
C GLN A 34 1.90 6.53 21.04
N ILE A 35 0.90 7.12 20.37
CA ILE A 35 0.87 7.20 18.92
C ILE A 35 2.17 7.91 18.61
N ILE A 36 3.19 7.14 18.23
CA ILE A 36 4.42 7.65 17.65
C ILE A 36 3.95 8.24 16.32
N VAL A 37 3.40 9.45 16.38
CA VAL A 37 3.33 10.33 15.22
C VAL A 37 4.79 10.42 14.79
N PRO A 38 5.15 9.90 13.61
CA PRO A 38 6.51 10.08 13.13
C PRO A 38 6.77 11.58 13.19
N GLN A 39 7.77 11.98 13.97
CA GLN A 39 8.21 13.37 14.04
C GLN A 39 8.38 13.82 12.60
N MET A 40 7.46 14.68 12.13
CA MET A 40 7.47 15.10 10.74
C MET A 40 8.84 15.76 10.53
N PRO A 41 9.62 15.33 9.53
CA PRO A 41 10.81 16.06 9.14
C PRO A 41 10.37 17.51 8.97
N THR A 42 10.98 18.43 9.74
CA THR A 42 10.65 19.86 9.72
C THR A 42 10.33 20.27 8.29
N TRP A 43 9.14 20.80 8.01
CA TRP A 43 8.63 21.17 6.68
C TRP A 43 9.68 21.84 5.75
N LYS A 44 10.67 22.52 6.34
CA LYS A 44 11.90 23.04 5.71
C LYS A 44 12.67 22.00 4.86
N LYS A 45 12.65 20.70 5.21
CA LYS A 45 13.30 19.61 4.46
C LYS A 45 12.51 19.23 3.21
N TYR A 46 11.19 19.11 3.34
CA TYR A 46 10.29 18.90 2.19
C TYR A 46 10.29 20.10 1.25
N ALA A 47 10.23 21.31 1.80
CA ALA A 47 10.32 22.53 1.02
C ALA A 47 11.59 22.56 0.16
N ARG A 48 12.75 22.11 0.68
CA ARG A 48 14.02 22.15 -0.04
C ARG A 48 14.16 21.08 -1.15
N ILE A 49 13.49 19.93 -0.99
CA ILE A 49 13.47 18.84 -1.99
C ILE A 49 12.41 19.12 -3.06
N VAL A 50 11.25 19.66 -2.66
CA VAL A 50 10.13 20.00 -3.56
C VAL A 50 10.36 21.34 -4.28
N LEU A 51 11.15 22.26 -3.71
CA LEU A 51 11.47 23.56 -4.30
C LEU A 51 11.97 23.50 -5.74
N PRO A 52 12.99 22.68 -6.10
CA PRO A 52 13.49 22.65 -7.46
C PRO A 52 12.44 22.17 -8.46
N HIS A 53 11.59 21.20 -8.08
CA HIS A 53 10.52 20.67 -8.91
C HIS A 53 9.42 21.71 -9.18
N VAL A 54 8.92 22.36 -8.12
CA VAL A 54 7.89 23.40 -8.22
C VAL A 54 8.46 24.65 -8.91
N GLY A 55 9.72 24.97 -8.65
CA GLY A 55 10.43 26.06 -9.31
C GLY A 55 10.56 25.85 -10.82
N LEU A 56 10.90 24.64 -11.27
CA LEU A 56 10.95 24.27 -12.69
C LEU A 56 9.59 24.38 -13.38
N ILE A 57 8.53 23.93 -12.72
CA ILE A 57 7.15 24.04 -13.24
C ILE A 57 6.72 25.51 -13.31
N LEU A 58 6.98 26.29 -12.28
CA LEU A 58 6.61 27.71 -12.27
C LEU A 58 7.43 28.50 -13.31
N LEU A 59 8.71 28.19 -13.45
CA LEU A 59 9.59 28.77 -14.46
C LEU A 59 9.09 28.46 -15.88
N SER A 60 8.69 27.21 -16.16
CA SER A 60 8.18 26.83 -17.48
C SER A 60 6.84 27.50 -17.78
N LEU A 61 5.94 27.60 -16.79
CA LEU A 61 4.68 28.32 -16.93
C LEU A 61 4.91 29.82 -17.19
N LEU A 62 5.82 30.44 -16.44
CA LEU A 62 6.18 31.84 -16.64
C LEU A 62 6.81 32.06 -18.01
N TYR A 63 7.64 31.11 -18.48
CA TYR A 63 8.25 31.16 -19.81
C TYR A 63 7.20 31.10 -20.94
N VAL A 64 6.22 30.20 -20.83
CA VAL A 64 5.09 30.09 -21.78
C VAL A 64 4.28 31.39 -21.80
N VAL A 65 3.92 31.91 -20.63
CA VAL A 65 3.13 33.15 -20.53
C VAL A 65 3.93 34.35 -21.06
N GLY A 66 5.22 34.44 -20.72
CA GLY A 66 6.12 35.49 -21.21
C GLY A 66 6.25 35.46 -22.74
N GLY A 67 6.43 34.27 -23.32
CA GLY A 67 6.42 34.08 -24.77
C GLY A 67 5.10 34.53 -25.40
N ALA A 68 3.96 34.15 -24.81
CA ALA A 68 2.64 34.50 -25.33
C ALA A 68 2.39 36.02 -25.31
N VAL A 69 2.80 36.70 -24.23
CA VAL A 69 2.75 38.18 -24.14
C VAL A 69 3.64 38.81 -25.21
N ALA A 70 4.85 38.29 -25.42
CA ALA A 70 5.77 38.79 -26.43
C ALA A 70 5.20 38.66 -27.86
N PHE A 71 4.71 37.46 -28.23
CA PHE A 71 4.08 37.24 -29.55
C PHE A 71 2.79 38.04 -29.72
N TYR A 72 2.00 38.17 -28.67
CA TYR A 72 0.80 39.01 -28.70
C TYR A 72 1.15 40.47 -28.99
N HIS A 73 2.16 41.04 -28.35
CA HIS A 73 2.54 42.43 -28.60
C HIS A 73 3.18 42.64 -29.98
N MET A 74 3.95 41.66 -30.48
CA MET A 74 4.63 41.76 -31.78
C MET A 74 3.66 41.57 -32.96
N GLU A 75 2.77 40.58 -32.89
CA GLU A 75 1.99 40.14 -34.06
C GLU A 75 0.57 40.70 -34.11
N ARG A 76 -0.02 41.09 -32.97
CA ARG A 76 -1.35 41.73 -32.93
C ARG A 76 -1.52 42.97 -33.82
N PRO A 77 -0.54 43.89 -34.00
CA PRO A 77 -0.73 45.03 -34.89
C PRO A 77 -0.78 44.62 -36.38
N ASN A 78 -0.26 43.45 -36.73
CA ASN A 78 -0.18 42.98 -38.12
C ASN A 78 -1.33 42.03 -38.47
N GLU A 79 -1.87 41.29 -37.50
CA GLU A 79 -2.91 40.30 -37.73
C GLU A 79 -3.85 40.16 -36.51
N TYR A 80 -5.16 40.36 -36.72
CA TYR A 80 -6.16 40.34 -35.65
C TYR A 80 -6.41 38.95 -35.03
N SER A 81 -6.01 37.87 -35.73
CA SER A 81 -6.08 36.48 -35.27
C SER A 81 -5.26 36.22 -33.99
N TRP A 82 -4.32 37.10 -33.66
CA TRP A 82 -3.49 37.04 -32.45
C TRP A 82 -4.22 37.62 -31.23
N THR A 83 -4.93 36.73 -30.54
CA THR A 83 -5.46 36.96 -29.19
C THR A 83 -4.50 36.38 -28.15
N PHE A 84 -4.65 36.76 -26.88
CA PHE A 84 -3.81 36.21 -25.80
C PHE A 84 -3.93 34.68 -25.70
N ILE A 85 -5.14 34.13 -25.87
CA ILE A 85 -5.38 32.69 -25.83
C ILE A 85 -4.74 31.98 -27.02
N THR A 86 -4.87 32.52 -28.23
CA THR A 86 -4.26 31.93 -29.42
C THR A 86 -2.73 32.03 -29.38
N ALA A 87 -2.17 33.10 -28.81
CA ALA A 87 -0.74 33.23 -28.55
C ALA A 87 -0.22 32.24 -27.49
N LEU A 88 -0.97 32.01 -26.40
CA LEU A 88 -0.66 30.97 -25.41
C LEU A 88 -0.70 29.57 -26.03
N PHE A 89 -1.72 29.30 -26.83
CA PHE A 89 -1.83 28.01 -27.52
C PHE A 89 -0.68 27.81 -28.52
N PHE A 90 -0.34 28.84 -29.30
CA PHE A 90 0.80 28.82 -30.21
C PHE A 90 2.11 28.56 -29.47
N THR A 91 2.41 29.30 -28.40
CA THR A 91 3.65 29.11 -27.64
C THR A 91 3.72 27.76 -26.93
N ALA A 92 2.60 27.27 -26.38
CA ALA A 92 2.56 25.94 -25.79
C ALA A 92 2.82 24.84 -26.83
N THR A 93 2.16 24.90 -27.99
CA THR A 93 2.31 23.91 -29.07
C THR A 93 3.65 23.98 -29.80
N LEU A 94 4.25 25.17 -29.86
CA LEU A 94 5.61 25.39 -30.34
C LEU A 94 6.63 24.69 -29.44
N LEU A 95 6.47 24.85 -28.12
CA LEU A 95 7.39 24.25 -27.14
C LEU A 95 7.25 22.74 -27.04
N THR A 96 6.01 22.23 -27.06
CA THR A 96 5.75 20.78 -27.08
C THR A 96 6.08 20.14 -28.42
N THR A 97 6.59 20.92 -29.39
CA THR A 97 6.94 20.46 -30.75
C THR A 97 5.76 19.85 -31.52
N ILE A 98 4.52 20.16 -31.11
CA ILE A 98 3.30 19.74 -31.82
C ILE A 98 3.15 20.56 -33.11
N GLY A 99 3.27 21.89 -32.99
CA GLY A 99 3.37 22.81 -34.13
C GLY A 99 2.26 22.68 -35.18
N TYR A 100 1.00 22.92 -34.83
CA TYR A 100 -0.14 22.78 -35.76
C TYR A 100 -0.04 23.61 -37.05
N GLY A 101 0.70 24.71 -37.04
CA GLY A 101 0.94 25.55 -38.23
C GLY A 101 -0.27 26.37 -38.71
N ASN A 102 -1.40 26.32 -38.00
CA ASN A 102 -2.60 27.11 -38.31
C ASN A 102 -2.47 28.60 -37.97
N LEU A 103 -1.57 28.94 -37.05
CA LEU A 103 -1.24 30.30 -36.66
C LEU A 103 0.29 30.39 -36.55
N VAL A 104 0.92 31.30 -37.32
CA VAL A 104 2.37 31.44 -37.40
C VAL A 104 2.78 32.91 -37.51
N PRO A 105 3.91 33.32 -36.89
CA PRO A 105 4.34 34.71 -36.97
C PRO A 105 4.70 35.09 -38.41
N VAL A 106 4.04 36.12 -38.91
CA VAL A 106 4.25 36.63 -40.27
C VAL A 106 5.35 37.69 -40.31
N THR A 107 5.64 38.36 -39.19
CA THR A 107 6.64 39.41 -39.16
C THR A 107 8.06 38.86 -39.13
N TRP A 108 9.00 39.65 -39.66
CA TRP A 108 10.43 39.35 -39.59
C TRP A 108 10.90 39.14 -38.13
N HIS A 109 10.51 40.05 -37.23
CA HIS A 109 10.89 40.01 -35.83
C HIS A 109 10.27 38.82 -35.09
N GLY A 110 8.99 38.52 -35.34
CA GLY A 110 8.28 37.38 -34.75
C GLY A 110 8.91 36.04 -35.16
N ARG A 111 9.36 35.90 -36.42
CA ARG A 111 10.06 34.69 -36.89
C ARG A 111 11.41 34.50 -36.24
N MET A 112 12.22 35.56 -36.15
CA MET A 112 13.53 35.50 -35.48
C MET A 112 13.38 35.17 -33.99
N PHE A 113 12.41 35.79 -33.32
CA PHE A 113 12.08 35.48 -31.94
C PHE A 113 11.61 34.04 -31.77
N CYS A 114 10.77 33.53 -32.68
CA CYS A 114 10.29 32.15 -32.67
C CYS A 114 11.43 31.12 -32.70
N ILE A 115 12.42 31.32 -33.58
CA ILE A 115 13.58 30.43 -33.68
C ILE A 115 14.38 30.44 -32.37
N ALA A 116 14.72 31.63 -31.85
CA ALA A 116 15.46 31.76 -30.60
C ALA A 116 14.70 31.17 -29.40
N TYR A 117 13.39 31.41 -29.35
CA TYR A 117 12.50 30.93 -28.30
C TYR A 117 12.37 29.39 -28.33
N ALA A 118 12.29 28.78 -29.50
CA ALA A 118 12.24 27.33 -29.66
C ALA A 118 13.55 26.67 -29.21
N LEU A 119 14.70 27.25 -29.57
CA LEU A 119 16.01 26.70 -29.20
C LEU A 119 16.23 26.60 -27.68
N LEU A 120 15.77 27.59 -26.91
CA LEU A 120 15.87 27.57 -25.45
C LEU A 120 14.70 26.85 -24.78
N GLY A 121 13.53 26.91 -25.40
CA GLY A 121 12.30 26.41 -24.81
C GLY A 121 12.14 24.89 -24.92
N VAL A 122 12.55 24.27 -26.03
CA VAL A 122 12.50 22.81 -26.22
C VAL A 122 13.31 22.06 -25.15
N PRO A 123 14.58 22.37 -24.87
CA PRO A 123 15.31 21.69 -23.80
C PRO A 123 14.69 21.95 -22.42
N LEU A 124 14.16 23.15 -22.18
CA LEU A 124 13.50 23.50 -20.91
C LEU A 124 12.26 22.63 -20.68
N ILE A 125 11.37 22.51 -21.67
CA ILE A 125 10.15 21.71 -21.53
C ILE A 125 10.48 20.22 -21.39
N LEU A 126 11.51 19.71 -22.08
CA LEU A 126 11.96 18.32 -21.93
C LEU A 126 12.41 18.01 -20.50
N ILE A 127 13.19 18.89 -19.88
CA ILE A 127 13.61 18.75 -18.48
C ILE A 127 12.38 18.77 -17.56
N THR A 128 11.45 19.68 -17.82
CA THR A 128 10.23 19.81 -17.00
C THR A 128 9.35 18.56 -17.09
N VAL A 129 9.16 18.01 -18.29
CA VAL A 129 8.37 16.80 -18.52
C VAL A 129 9.01 15.58 -17.86
N ALA A 130 10.33 15.43 -17.95
CA ALA A 130 11.05 14.35 -17.28
C ALA A 130 10.87 14.42 -15.75
N ASP A 131 10.89 15.63 -15.19
CA ASP A 131 10.71 15.87 -13.76
C ASP A 131 9.28 15.56 -13.30
N ILE A 132 8.28 16.05 -14.03
CA ILE A 132 6.86 15.75 -13.80
C ILE A 132 6.61 14.24 -13.90
N GLY A 133 7.24 13.56 -14.86
CA GLY A 133 7.14 12.10 -15.00
C GLY A 133 7.64 11.34 -13.79
N LYS A 134 8.78 11.75 -13.21
CA LYS A 134 9.31 11.17 -11.96
C LYS A 134 8.36 11.39 -10.80
N PHE A 135 7.92 12.64 -10.59
CA PHE A 135 6.97 12.97 -9.53
C PHE A 135 5.68 12.16 -9.68
N LEU A 136 5.11 12.10 -10.87
CA LEU A 136 3.89 11.34 -11.13
C LEU A 136 4.08 9.85 -10.84
N SER A 137 5.21 9.26 -11.21
CA SER A 137 5.49 7.84 -10.94
C SER A 137 5.49 7.51 -9.44
N GLU A 138 6.11 8.35 -8.60
CA GLU A 138 6.14 8.16 -7.15
C GLU A 138 4.73 8.28 -6.53
N ASN A 139 3.96 9.27 -6.99
CA ASN A 139 2.58 9.47 -6.54
C ASN A 139 1.67 8.30 -6.95
N ILE A 140 1.82 7.78 -8.17
CA ILE A 140 1.05 6.62 -8.65
C ILE A 140 1.43 5.37 -7.85
N ILE A 141 2.71 5.12 -7.60
CA ILE A 141 3.15 3.97 -6.79
C ILE A 141 2.61 4.09 -5.36
N TRP A 142 2.68 5.28 -4.76
CA TRP A 142 2.10 5.52 -3.45
C TRP A 142 0.59 5.24 -3.45
N LEU A 143 -0.15 5.78 -4.42
CA LEU A 143 -1.59 5.58 -4.57
C LEU A 143 -1.94 4.11 -4.79
N TYR A 144 -1.19 3.41 -5.64
CA TYR A 144 -1.34 1.99 -5.90
C TYR A 144 -1.05 1.15 -4.64
N SER A 145 -0.02 1.50 -3.87
CA SER A 145 0.30 0.84 -2.60
C SER A 145 -0.82 1.05 -1.56
N ARG A 146 -1.45 2.23 -1.54
CA ARG A 146 -2.58 2.55 -0.66
C ARG A 146 -3.83 1.78 -1.05
N TYR A 147 -4.10 1.68 -2.35
CA TYR A 147 -5.21 0.92 -2.91
C TYR A 147 -5.05 -0.60 -2.68
N SER A 148 -3.86 -1.15 -2.93
CA SER A 148 -3.60 -2.58 -2.72
C SER A 148 -3.64 -2.98 -1.24
N LYS A 149 -3.17 -2.14 -0.30
CA LYS A 149 -3.33 -2.36 1.14
C LYS A 149 -4.80 -2.36 1.55
N ALA A 150 -5.62 -1.44 1.02
CA ALA A 150 -7.07 -1.42 1.27
C ALA A 150 -7.77 -2.69 0.74
N ARG A 151 -7.34 -3.23 -0.41
CA ARG A 151 -7.82 -4.53 -0.92
C ARG A 151 -7.36 -5.72 -0.06
N LYS A 152 -6.09 -5.77 0.36
CA LYS A 152 -5.54 -6.87 1.18
C LYS A 152 -6.19 -6.93 2.58
N GLN A 153 -6.65 -5.81 3.12
CA GLN A 153 -7.38 -5.78 4.40
C GLN A 153 -8.73 -6.53 4.34
N CYS A 154 -9.39 -6.52 3.18
CA CYS A 154 -10.66 -7.23 2.94
C CYS A 154 -10.45 -8.70 2.51
N HIS A 155 -9.23 -9.05 2.11
CA HIS A 155 -8.83 -10.40 1.71
C HIS A 155 -7.78 -10.93 2.70
N ARG A 156 -8.16 -11.07 3.98
CA ARG A 156 -7.42 -11.94 4.90
C ARG A 156 -7.78 -13.37 4.53
N PRO A 157 -6.87 -14.17 3.95
CA PRO A 157 -7.21 -15.54 3.72
C PRO A 157 -7.04 -16.32 5.03
N THR A 158 -8.05 -17.11 5.35
CA THR A 158 -8.06 -18.10 6.43
C THR A 158 -7.10 -19.27 6.11
N TYR A 159 -5.80 -18.99 5.89
CA TYR A 159 -4.77 -20.01 5.66
C TYR A 159 -3.78 -20.13 6.82
N ALA A 160 -3.90 -19.31 7.87
CA ALA A 160 -3.04 -19.36 9.05
C ALA A 160 -3.46 -20.43 10.09
N ALA A 161 -4.50 -21.21 9.82
CA ALA A 161 -5.02 -22.24 10.73
C ALA A 161 -4.95 -23.66 10.15
N LEU A 162 -4.24 -23.85 9.02
CA LEU A 162 -4.03 -25.19 8.49
C LEU A 162 -2.89 -25.84 9.27
N PRO A 163 -3.13 -26.99 9.93
CA PRO A 163 -2.08 -27.71 10.64
C PRO A 163 -0.95 -28.00 9.65
N THR A 164 0.29 -27.81 10.11
CA THR A 164 1.46 -28.11 9.30
C THR A 164 1.50 -29.61 9.00
N LYS A 165 1.99 -30.01 7.82
CA LYS A 165 2.07 -31.45 7.45
C LYS A 165 2.78 -32.30 8.51
N ASP A 166 3.70 -31.70 9.28
CA ASP A 166 4.41 -32.35 10.36
C ASP A 166 3.51 -32.64 11.59
N GLU A 167 2.53 -31.80 11.89
CA GLU A 167 1.53 -32.06 12.94
C GLU A 167 0.60 -33.20 12.53
N THR A 168 0.10 -33.19 11.30
CA THR A 168 -0.77 -34.28 10.80
C THR A 168 -0.03 -35.62 10.72
N ASN A 169 1.26 -35.61 10.36
CA ASN A 169 2.09 -36.83 10.35
C ASN A 169 2.33 -37.37 11.78
N ARG A 170 2.57 -36.49 12.75
CA ARG A 170 2.76 -36.90 14.17
C ARG A 170 1.48 -37.46 14.78
N GLU A 171 0.34 -36.83 14.52
CA GLU A 171 -0.96 -37.37 14.95
C GLU A 171 -1.26 -38.72 14.27
N GLY A 172 -0.93 -38.88 12.99
CA GLY A 172 -1.04 -40.15 12.28
C GLY A 172 -0.15 -41.26 12.87
N GLU A 173 1.11 -40.95 13.20
CA GLU A 173 2.01 -41.89 13.85
C GLU A 173 1.54 -42.27 15.26
N GLN A 174 1.00 -41.32 16.03
CA GLN A 174 0.43 -41.59 17.36
C GLN A 174 -0.81 -42.48 17.26
N LEU A 175 -1.72 -42.22 16.32
CA LEU A 175 -2.90 -43.06 16.10
C LEU A 175 -2.53 -44.48 15.65
N MET A 176 -1.47 -44.63 14.83
CA MET A 176 -0.96 -45.96 14.46
C MET A 176 -0.30 -46.69 15.63
N GLN A 177 0.36 -45.98 16.55
CA GLN A 177 0.90 -46.57 17.77
C GLN A 177 -0.22 -47.02 18.72
N ASP A 178 -1.25 -46.21 18.91
CA ASP A 178 -2.40 -46.55 19.76
C ASP A 178 -3.19 -47.75 19.20
N ALA A 179 -3.41 -47.79 17.89
CA ALA A 179 -4.07 -48.93 17.23
C ALA A 179 -3.23 -50.22 17.30
N ARG A 180 -1.90 -50.11 17.40
CA ARG A 180 -1.02 -51.28 17.53
C ARG A 180 -1.27 -52.04 18.81
N PHE A 181 -1.70 -51.38 19.89
CA PHE A 181 -1.98 -51.96 21.21
C PHE A 181 -3.47 -52.13 21.52
N ALA A 182 -4.34 -51.72 20.58
CA ALA A 182 -5.77 -51.92 20.72
C ALA A 182 -6.10 -53.42 20.69
N LEU A 183 -6.82 -53.87 21.72
CA LEU A 183 -7.41 -55.20 21.82
C LEU A 183 -8.90 -55.09 21.51
N VAL A 184 -9.36 -55.86 20.53
CA VAL A 184 -10.79 -55.96 20.20
C VAL A 184 -11.29 -57.33 20.68
N ASN A 185 -12.42 -57.31 21.38
CA ASN A 185 -13.06 -58.53 21.88
C ASN A 185 -13.92 -59.14 20.77
N VAL A 186 -13.55 -60.33 20.31
CA VAL A 186 -14.29 -61.08 19.30
C VAL A 186 -14.69 -62.42 19.91
N GLY A 187 -15.97 -62.61 20.18
CA GLY A 187 -16.51 -63.88 20.69
C GLY A 187 -16.02 -64.30 22.08
N GLY A 188 -15.63 -63.34 22.94
CA GLY A 188 -15.17 -63.61 24.31
C GLY A 188 -13.66 -63.82 24.46
N LYS A 189 -12.88 -63.67 23.38
CA LYS A 189 -11.41 -63.65 23.41
C LYS A 189 -10.90 -62.28 22.97
N MET A 190 -9.96 -61.72 23.73
CA MET A 190 -9.29 -60.45 23.41
C MET A 190 -8.19 -60.73 22.37
N VAL A 191 -8.30 -60.10 21.20
CA VAL A 191 -7.34 -60.29 20.09
C VAL A 191 -6.79 -58.93 19.67
N HIS A 192 -5.49 -58.88 19.35
CA HIS A 192 -4.83 -57.67 18.88
C HIS A 192 -5.35 -57.25 17.51
N VAL A 193 -5.68 -55.96 17.34
CA VAL A 193 -6.19 -55.40 16.07
C VAL A 193 -5.30 -55.72 14.85
N PRO A 194 -3.95 -55.71 14.93
CA PRO A 194 -3.09 -56.08 13.81
C PRO A 194 -3.28 -57.52 13.30
N ASP A 195 -3.57 -58.47 14.21
CA ASP A 195 -3.77 -59.87 13.85
C ASP A 195 -5.12 -60.09 13.15
N LEU A 196 -6.13 -59.30 13.52
CA LEU A 196 -7.45 -59.32 12.89
C LEU A 196 -7.40 -58.80 11.44
N MET A 197 -6.66 -57.69 11.22
CA MET A 197 -6.43 -57.14 9.87
C MET A 197 -5.69 -58.13 8.97
N ARG A 198 -4.73 -58.88 9.54
CA ARG A 198 -4.00 -59.94 8.84
C ARG A 198 -4.93 -61.11 8.46
N TYR A 199 -5.81 -61.52 9.37
CA TYR A 199 -6.81 -62.56 9.09
C TYR A 199 -7.84 -62.14 8.03
N ALA A 200 -8.32 -60.88 8.08
CA ALA A 200 -9.25 -60.33 7.10
C ALA A 200 -8.62 -60.25 5.68
N SER A 201 -7.34 -59.87 5.59
CA SER A 201 -6.63 -59.83 4.31
C SER A 201 -6.44 -61.20 3.65
N VAL A 202 -6.32 -62.27 4.44
CA VAL A 202 -6.20 -63.66 3.96
C VAL A 202 -7.56 -64.22 3.51
N LEU A 203 -8.68 -63.73 4.08
CA LEU A 203 -10.04 -64.13 3.67
C LEU A 203 -10.53 -63.43 2.38
N GLN A 204 -9.82 -62.38 1.93
CA GLN A 204 -10.12 -61.68 0.67
C GLN A 204 -9.31 -62.18 -0.55
N GLN A 205 -8.51 -63.24 -0.40
CA GLN A 205 -7.90 -64.02 -1.49
C GLN A 205 -8.65 -65.34 -1.68
#